data_AF-A0A920L3M2-F1
#
_entry.id   AF-A0A920L3M2-F1
#
_cell.length_a   1.000
_cell.length_b   1.000
_cell.length_c   1.000
_cell.angle_alpha   90.00
_cell.angle_beta   90.00
_cell.angle_gamma   90.00
#
_symmetry.space_group_name_H-M   'P 1'
#
loop_
_entity.id
_entity.type
_entity.pdbx_description
1 polymer ?
#
loop_
_entity_poly.entity_id
_entity_poly.type
_entity_poly.pdbx_seq_one_letter_code
_entity_poly.pdbx_strand_id
1 'polypeptide(L)' 'MNFNATLFGQLLAFVFFVWFTMQYVWPYILEALEEREKEISDGLEAASRGKRELDEANQKR' A
#
# COMPACT_ATOMS: atom_id res chain seq x y z
N MET A 1 -10.82 -10.66 40.82
CA MET A 1 -10.24 -11.35 39.65
C MET A 1 -8.73 -11.36 39.82
N ASN A 2 -8.11 -12.54 39.91
CA ASN A 2 -6.70 -12.69 40.24
C ASN A 2 -5.83 -12.40 39.00
N PHE A 3 -4.83 -11.52 39.14
CA PHE A 3 -3.75 -11.43 38.16
C PHE A 3 -3.04 -12.78 38.11
N ASN A 4 -3.27 -13.51 37.02
CA ASN A 4 -2.70 -14.83 36.79
C ASN A 4 -1.64 -14.76 35.69
N ALA A 5 -0.68 -15.68 35.73
CA ALA A 5 0.39 -15.81 34.73
C ALA A 5 -0.13 -15.83 33.27
N THR A 6 -1.36 -16.32 33.07
CA THR A 6 -2.05 -16.31 31.78
C THR A 6 -2.23 -14.90 31.20
N LEU A 7 -2.56 -13.90 32.04
CA LEU A 7 -2.73 -12.52 31.59
C LEU A 7 -1.41 -11.94 31.06
N PHE A 8 -0.30 -12.22 31.75
CA PHE A 8 1.03 -11.81 31.31
C PHE A 8 1.44 -12.52 30.01
N GLY A 9 1.17 -13.83 29.88
CA GLY A 9 1.42 -14.58 28.65
C GLY A 9 0.63 -14.04 27.45
N GLN A 10 -0.64 -13.69 27.66
CA GLN A 10 -1.50 -13.08 26.63
C GLN A 10 -0.97 -11.71 26.18
N LEU A 11 -0.56 -10.88 27.14
CA LEU A 11 -0.03 -9.54 26.86
C LEU A 11 1.29 -9.61 26.09
N LEU A 12 2.17 -10.54 26.47
CA LEU A 12 3.41 -10.81 25.76
C LEU A 12 3.14 -11.30 24.32
N ALA A 13 2.24 -12.27 24.15
CA ALA A 13 1.87 -12.77 22.82
C ALA A 13 1.29 -11.67 21.92
N PHE A 14 0.46 -10.78 22.50
CA PHE A 14 -0.09 -9.63 21.77
C PHE A 14 1.00 -8.65 21.33
N VAL A 15 1.95 -8.32 22.21
CA VAL A 15 3.07 -7.43 21.89
C VAL A 15 3.95 -8.04 20.79
N PHE A 16 4.29 -9.33 20.89
CA PHE A 16 5.05 -10.02 19.85
C PHE A 16 4.32 -10.05 18.51
N PHE A 17 3.00 -10.31 18.54
CA PHE A 17 2.19 -10.32 17.33
C PHE A 17 2.17 -8.96 16.64
N VAL A 18 1.92 -7.88 17.38
CA VAL A 18 1.90 -6.51 16.85
C VAL A 18 3.28 -6.13 16.30
N TRP A 19 4.35 -6.40 17.07
CA TRP A 19 5.71 -6.15 16.61
C TRP A 19 6.03 -6.89 15.30
N PHE A 20 5.67 -8.17 15.23
CA PHE A 20 5.87 -8.98 14.03
C PHE A 20 5.07 -8.46 12.82
N THR A 21 3.79 -8.08 13.04
CA THR A 21 2.97 -7.52 11.96
C THR A 21 3.53 -6.18 11.46
N MET A 22 3.99 -5.31 12.36
CA MET A 22 4.61 -4.04 11.96
C MET A 22 5.93 -4.24 11.21
N GLN A 23 6.79 -5.16 11.68
CA GLN A 23 8.12 -5.33 11.10
C GLN A 23 8.13 -6.11 9.78
N TYR A 24 7.25 -7.10 9.64
CA TYR A 24 7.25 -7.99 8.48
C TYR A 24 6.02 -7.79 7.60
N VAL A 25 4.81 -7.77 8.15
CA VAL A 25 3.60 -7.72 7.31
C VAL A 25 3.40 -6.33 6.68
N TRP A 26 3.62 -5.26 7.45
CA TRP A 26 3.43 -3.89 6.99
C TRP A 26 4.31 -3.49 5.79
N PRO A 27 5.64 -3.77 5.74
CA PRO A 27 6.46 -3.42 4.58
C PRO A 27 6.02 -4.14 3.30
N TYR A 28 5.66 -5.42 3.35
CA TYR A 28 5.18 -6.14 2.16
C TYR A 28 3.86 -5.57 1.63
N ILE A 29 2.95 -5.14 2.52
CA ILE A 29 1.70 -4.50 2.10
C ILE A 29 1.97 -3.15 1.43
N LEU A 30 2.88 -2.34 2.00
CA LEU A 30 3.23 -1.04 1.43
C LEU A 30 3.90 -1.18 0.06
N GLU A 31 4.81 -2.14 -0.10
CA GLU A 31 5.46 -2.42 -1.38
C GLU A 31 4.42 -2.80 -2.46
N ALA A 32 3.47 -3.68 -2.12
CA ALA A 32 2.39 -4.04 -3.02
C ALA A 32 1.48 -2.86 -3.38
N LEU A 33 1.25 -1.94 -2.44
CA LEU A 33 0.47 -0.72 -2.69
C LEU A 33 1.22 0.27 -3.59
N GLU A 34 2.50 0.46 -3.35
CA GLU A 34 3.36 1.37 -4.13
C GLU A 34 3.45 0.94 -5.59
N GLU A 35 3.54 -0.37 -5.87
CA GLU A 35 3.50 -0.88 -7.24
C GLU A 35 2.18 -0.56 -7.96
N ARG A 36 1.05 -0.66 -7.24
CA ARG A 36 -0.27 -0.29 -7.80
C ARG A 36 -0.42 1.20 -8.00
N GLU A 37 0.08 2.01 -7.07
CA GLU A 37 0.08 3.46 -7.19
C GLU A 37 0.88 3.90 -8.43
N LYS A 38 2.05 3.29 -8.65
CA LYS A 38 2.89 3.57 -9.81
C LYS A 38 2.20 3.21 -11.12
N GLU A 39 1.59 2.03 -11.21
CA GLU A 39 0.83 1.60 -12.40
C GLU A 39 -0.30 2.59 -12.73
N ILE A 40 -1.03 3.06 -11.71
CA ILE A 40 -2.11 4.03 -11.88
C ILE A 40 -1.56 5.39 -12.35
N SER A 41 -0.45 5.84 -11.76
CA SER A 41 0.20 7.10 -12.11
C SER A 41 0.68 7.10 -13.57
N ASP A 42 1.39 6.03 -13.98
CA ASP A 42 1.89 5.87 -15.35
C ASP A 42 0.74 5.79 -16.36
N GLY A 43 -0.34 5.09 -16.00
CA GLY A 43 -1.56 5.00 -16.82
C GLY A 43 -2.27 6.34 -16.99
N LEU A 44 -2.38 7.13 -15.91
CA LEU A 44 -2.96 8.47 -15.95
C LEU A 44 -2.13 9.42 -16.83
N GLU A 45 -0.80 9.35 -16.73
CA GLU A 45 0.09 10.16 -17.54
C GLU A 45 -0.01 9.77 -19.03
N ALA A 46 -0.05 8.47 -19.34
CA ALA A 46 -0.24 7.98 -20.71
C ALA A 46 -1.58 8.42 -21.31
N ALA A 47 -2.67 8.36 -20.53
CA ALA A 47 -3.98 8.87 -20.96
C ALA A 47 -3.94 10.38 -21.24
N SER A 48 -3.23 11.16 -20.41
CA SER A 48 -3.07 12.60 -20.61
C SER A 48 -2.30 12.93 -21.89
N ARG A 49 -1.22 12.20 -22.18
CA ARG A 49 -0.42 12.34 -23.41
C ARG A 49 -1.23 11.97 -24.65
N GLY A 50 -1.90 10.82 -24.64
CA GLY A 50 -2.73 10.38 -25.76
C GLY A 50 -3.87 11.36 -26.07
N LYS A 51 -4.49 11.97 -25.05
CA LYS A 51 -5.48 13.03 -25.26
C LYS A 51 -4.88 14.26 -25.93
N ARG A 52 -3.69 14.69 -25.49
CA ARG A 52 -3.00 15.84 -26.08
C ARG A 52 -2.59 15.59 -27.54
N GLU A 53 -2.05 14.42 -27.83
CA GLU A 53 -1.69 14.02 -29.21
C GLU A 53 -2.92 13.96 -30.13
N LEU A 54 -4.06 13.48 -29.62
CA LEU A 54 -5.32 13.45 -30.36
C LEU A 54 -5.85 14.85 -30.65
N ASP A 55 -5.79 15.76 -29.66
CA ASP A 55 -6.19 17.16 -29.84
C ASP A 55 -5.28 17.87 -30.85
N GLU A 56 -3.96 17.66 -30.77
CA GLU A 56 -2.99 18.21 -31.73
C GLU A 56 -3.19 17.64 -33.15
N ALA A 57 -3.52 16.35 -33.29
CA ALA A 57 -3.82 15.73 -34.57
C ALA A 57 -5.14 16.26 -35.18
N ASN A 58 -6.16 16.49 -34.35
CA ASN A 58 -7.42 17.09 -34.78
C ASN A 58 -7.27 18.56 -35.18
N GLN A 59 -6.38 19.33 -34.53
CA GLN A 59 -6.11 20.72 -34.91
C GLN A 59 -5.30 20.86 -36.21
N LYS A 60 -4.54 19.83 -36.60
CA LYS A 60 -3.75 19.82 -37.85
C LYS A 60 -4.54 19.35 -39.08
N ARG A 61 -5.84 19.08 -38.94
CA ARG A 61 -6.74 18.65 -40.01
C ARG A 61 -7.70 19.77 -40.40
#